data_AF-A0A6B3CYW3-F1
#
_entry.id   AF-A0A6B3CYW3-F1
#
_cell.length_a   1.000
_cell.length_b   1.000
_cell.length_c   1.000
_cell.angle_alpha   90.00
_cell.angle_beta   90.00
_cell.angle_gamma   90.00
#
_symmetry.space_group_name_H-M   'P 1'
#
loop_
_entity.id
_entity.type
_entity.pdbx_description
1 polymer ?
#
loop_
_entity_poly.entity_id
_entity_poly.type
_entity_poly.pdbx_seq_one_letter_code
_entity_poly.pdbx_strand_id
1 'polypeptide(L)'
;PGGSGGGSSAALAAFQAPLAIGTDTGGSIRQPAAVTGTVGVKPTYGGVSRYGMVAFSSSLDQGGPCARTVLDAALLHEVIAG
;
A
#
# COMPACT_ATOMS: atom_id res chain seq x y z
N PRO A 1 -1.68 -4.55 -13.64
CA PRO A 1 -0.66 -5.39 -12.97
C PRO A 1 -1.33 -6.19 -11.83
N GLY A 2 -0.59 -7.00 -11.07
CA GLY A 2 -1.10 -7.74 -9.91
C GLY A 2 -1.99 -6.93 -8.95
N GLY A 3 -2.81 -7.58 -8.12
CA GLY A 3 -3.95 -6.96 -7.42
C GLY A 3 -4.13 -7.36 -5.94
N SER A 4 -5.08 -6.76 -5.22
CA SER A 4 -6.07 -5.75 -5.67
C SER A 4 -5.54 -4.32 -5.76
N GLY A 5 -4.39 -3.99 -5.13
CA GLY A 5 -3.75 -2.66 -5.20
C GLY A 5 -3.10 -2.31 -6.54
N GLY A 6 -3.58 -2.87 -7.65
CA GLY A 6 -2.99 -2.73 -8.98
C GLY A 6 -3.08 -1.31 -9.55
N GLY A 7 -4.11 -0.54 -9.18
CA GLY A 7 -4.23 0.87 -9.57
C GLY A 7 -3.16 1.73 -8.93
N SER A 8 -2.97 1.61 -7.61
CA SER A 8 -1.93 2.34 -6.87
C SER A 8 -0.53 2.03 -7.41
N SER A 9 -0.22 0.76 -7.65
CA SER A 9 1.10 0.38 -8.16
C SER A 9 1.32 0.79 -9.62
N ALA A 10 0.30 0.70 -10.47
CA ALA A 10 0.37 1.19 -11.86
C ALA A 10 0.56 2.71 -11.93
N ALA A 11 -0.16 3.48 -11.11
CA ALA A 11 -0.04 4.94 -11.07
C ALA A 11 1.37 5.39 -10.66
N LEU A 12 1.98 4.70 -9.70
CA LEU A 12 3.37 4.94 -9.30
C LEU A 12 4.35 4.58 -10.41
N ALA A 13 4.22 3.40 -11.01
CA ALA A 13 5.09 2.95 -12.09
C ALA A 13 5.00 3.85 -13.34
N ALA A 14 3.82 4.41 -13.61
CA ALA A 14 3.56 5.33 -14.71
C ALA A 14 3.82 6.81 -14.37
N PHE A 15 4.42 7.11 -13.20
CA PHE A 15 4.74 8.48 -12.77
C PHE A 15 3.51 9.42 -12.67
N GLN A 16 2.31 8.86 -12.49
CA GLN A 16 1.06 9.64 -12.38
C GLN A 16 0.88 10.25 -10.98
N ALA A 17 1.51 9.65 -9.96
CA ALA A 17 1.53 10.16 -8.60
C ALA A 17 2.89 9.88 -7.95
N PRO A 18 3.34 10.73 -7.01
CA PRO A 18 4.58 10.49 -6.28
C PRO A 18 4.44 9.41 -5.21
N LEU A 19 3.25 9.31 -4.62
CA LEU A 19 2.89 8.45 -3.49
C LEU A 19 1.50 7.86 -3.72
N ALA A 20 1.23 6.70 -3.15
CA ALA A 20 -0.10 6.12 -3.11
C ALA A 20 -0.32 5.34 -1.80
N ILE A 21 -1.59 5.07 -1.50
CA ILE A 21 -2.00 4.16 -0.43
C ILE A 21 -2.64 2.94 -1.08
N GLY A 22 -2.38 1.77 -0.51
CA GLY A 22 -3.07 0.52 -0.86
C GLY A 22 -3.63 -0.18 0.36
N THR A 23 -4.33 -1.29 0.12
CA THR A 23 -4.79 -2.20 1.17
C THR A 23 -4.28 -3.61 0.91
N ASP A 24 -3.90 -4.32 1.96
CA ASP A 24 -3.35 -5.68 1.88
C ASP A 24 -4.04 -6.56 2.90
N THR A 25 -4.79 -7.55 2.39
CA THR A 25 -5.33 -8.65 3.19
C THR A 25 -4.46 -9.90 3.04
N GLY A 26 -4.08 -10.23 1.80
CA GLY A 26 -3.41 -11.47 1.45
C GLY A 26 -2.28 -11.31 0.42
N GLY A 27 -1.74 -10.10 0.28
CA GLY A 27 -0.71 -9.75 -0.70
C GLY A 27 -1.04 -8.52 -1.54
N SER A 28 -2.16 -7.87 -1.28
CA SER A 28 -2.75 -6.86 -2.18
C SER A 28 -2.04 -5.51 -2.23
N ILE A 29 -0.98 -5.29 -1.44
CA ILE A 29 0.00 -4.22 -1.63
C ILE A 29 1.30 -4.80 -2.21
N ARG A 30 1.80 -5.87 -1.58
CA ARG A 30 3.14 -6.43 -1.85
C ARG A 30 3.25 -7.05 -3.25
N GLN A 31 2.23 -7.80 -3.67
CA GLN A 31 2.24 -8.49 -4.97
C GLN A 31 2.11 -7.49 -6.13
N PRO A 32 1.20 -6.50 -6.13
CA PRO A 32 1.16 -5.43 -7.13
C PRO A 32 2.44 -4.59 -7.22
N ALA A 33 3.12 -4.39 -6.09
CA ALA A 33 4.38 -3.65 -6.06
C ALA A 33 5.50 -4.43 -6.78
N ALA A 34 5.66 -5.72 -6.46
CA ALA A 34 6.65 -6.60 -7.09
C ALA A 34 6.50 -6.69 -8.61
N VAL A 35 5.26 -6.85 -9.10
CA VAL A 35 4.98 -6.96 -10.55
C VAL A 35 5.13 -5.65 -11.32
N THR A 36 5.19 -4.50 -10.64
CA THR A 36 5.35 -3.18 -11.29
C THR A 36 6.72 -2.55 -11.05
N GLY A 37 7.60 -3.22 -10.29
CA GLY A 37 8.89 -2.65 -9.91
C GLY A 37 8.76 -1.43 -8.98
N THR A 38 7.72 -1.41 -8.15
CA THR A 38 7.49 -0.36 -7.13
C THR A 38 7.67 -0.93 -5.72
N VAL A 39 7.65 -0.05 -4.72
CA VAL A 39 7.71 -0.41 -3.30
C VAL A 39 6.31 -0.38 -2.72
N GLY A 40 5.92 -1.45 -2.04
CA GLY A 40 4.66 -1.53 -1.30
C GLY A 40 4.87 -2.25 0.02
N VAL A 41 4.48 -1.61 1.12
CA VAL A 41 4.66 -2.15 2.47
C VAL A 41 3.30 -2.47 3.08
N LYS A 42 3.17 -3.68 3.61
CA LYS A 42 2.07 -4.05 4.50
C LYS A 42 2.51 -3.81 5.95
N PRO A 43 1.96 -2.82 6.66
CA PRO A 43 2.34 -2.56 8.04
C PRO A 43 1.95 -3.70 8.99
N THR A 44 2.44 -3.61 10.22
CA THR A 44 1.95 -4.41 11.34
C THR A 44 0.46 -4.15 11.54
N TYR A 45 -0.31 -5.21 11.87
CA TYR A 45 -1.73 -5.07 12.17
C TYR A 45 -1.96 -4.03 13.27
N GLY A 46 -2.85 -3.07 13.01
CA GLY A 46 -3.13 -1.95 13.90
C GLY A 46 -2.14 -0.78 13.83
N GLY A 47 -1.08 -0.86 13.03
CA GLY A 47 -0.12 0.24 12.87
C GLY A 47 -0.62 1.43 12.02
N VAL A 48 -1.71 1.22 11.27
CA VAL A 48 -2.43 2.26 10.52
C VAL A 48 -3.92 2.03 10.76
N SER A 49 -4.62 3.09 11.17
CA SER A 49 -6.08 3.03 11.40
C SER A 49 -6.84 2.51 10.18
N ARG A 50 -7.88 1.70 10.44
CA ARG A 50 -8.81 1.21 9.41
C ARG A 50 -10.10 2.00 9.31
N TYR A 51 -10.20 3.09 10.06
CA TYR A 51 -11.38 3.94 10.00
C TYR A 51 -11.61 4.49 8.59
N GLY A 52 -12.82 4.30 8.06
CA GLY A 52 -13.17 4.72 6.70
C GLY A 52 -12.75 3.76 5.58
N MET A 53 -12.03 2.66 5.86
CA MET A 53 -11.79 1.61 4.86
C MET A 53 -12.97 0.64 4.77
N VAL A 54 -13.31 0.24 3.55
CA VAL A 54 -14.25 -0.86 3.30
C VAL A 54 -13.58 -2.18 3.70
N ALA A 55 -14.20 -2.92 4.61
CA ALA A 55 -13.66 -4.17 5.12
C ALA A 55 -13.81 -5.33 4.13
N PHE A 56 -12.81 -6.22 4.09
CA PHE A 56 -12.89 -7.52 3.43
C PHE A 56 -12.67 -8.65 4.44
N SER A 57 -11.56 -8.60 5.19
CA SER A 57 -11.32 -9.47 6.33
C SER A 57 -10.67 -8.66 7.44
N SER A 58 -11.47 -8.16 8.38
CA SER A 58 -11.05 -7.18 9.39
C SER A 58 -9.81 -7.59 10.18
N SER A 59 -9.61 -8.89 10.43
CA SER A 59 -8.44 -9.40 11.16
C SER A 59 -7.15 -9.43 10.33
N LEU A 60 -7.27 -9.25 9.02
CA LEU A 60 -6.19 -9.35 8.03
C LEU A 60 -6.01 -8.08 7.19
N ASP A 61 -6.95 -7.14 7.20
CA ASP A 61 -6.85 -5.92 6.41
C ASP A 61 -5.82 -4.94 7.00
N GLN A 62 -4.92 -4.43 6.17
CA GLN A 62 -4.04 -3.31 6.53
C GLN A 62 -4.01 -2.28 5.40
N GLY A 63 -4.19 -1.00 5.75
CA GLY A 63 -3.79 0.11 4.88
C GLY A 63 -2.29 0.30 4.95
N GLY A 64 -1.64 0.62 3.83
CA GLY A 64 -0.18 0.74 3.80
C GLY A 64 0.34 1.65 2.70
N PRO A 65 1.60 2.12 2.84
CA PRO A 65 2.22 3.04 1.91
C PRO A 65 2.72 2.30 0.66
N CYS A 66 2.58 2.97 -0.48
CA CYS A 66 3.15 2.56 -1.76
C CYS A 66 3.94 3.73 -2.36
N ALA A 67 5.14 3.46 -2.87
CA ALA A 67 5.99 4.47 -3.51
C ALA A 67 6.93 3.84 -4.54
N ARG A 68 7.76 4.67 -5.19
CA ARG A 68 8.84 4.18 -6.09
C ARG A 68 10.15 3.89 -5.36
N THR A 69 10.33 4.44 -4.16
CA THR A 69 11.53 4.23 -3.34
C THR A 69 11.16 3.78 -1.93
N VAL A 70 12.09 3.11 -1.25
CA VAL A 70 11.90 2.67 0.14
C VAL A 70 11.79 3.87 1.08
N LEU A 71 12.59 4.93 0.83
CA LEU A 71 12.56 6.16 1.62
C LEU A 71 11.18 6.82 1.55
N ASP A 72 10.62 7.00 0.36
CA ASP A 72 9.29 7.61 0.19
C ASP A 72 8.19 6.80 0.86
N ALA A 73 8.26 5.46 0.78
CA ALA A 73 7.32 4.58 1.45
C ALA A 73 7.42 4.69 2.99
N ALA A 74 8.64 4.82 3.52
CA ALA A 74 8.87 5.03 4.95
C ALA A 74 8.35 6.39 5.43
N LEU A 75 8.62 7.47 4.69
CA LEU A 75 8.11 8.81 5.01
C LEU A 75 6.58 8.87 4.98
N LEU A 76 5.95 8.24 3.98
CA LEU A 76 4.49 8.13 3.95
C LEU A 76 3.98 7.29 5.14
N HIS A 77 4.69 6.22 5.51
CA HIS A 77 4.32 5.41 6.68
C HIS A 77 4.29 6.24 7.95
N GLU A 78 5.30 7.07 8.21
CA GLU A 78 5.36 7.93 9.39
C GLU A 78 4.17 8.89 9.49
N VAL A 79 3.66 9.35 8.34
CA VAL A 79 2.50 10.26 8.30
C VAL A 79 1.18 9.53 8.58
N ILE A 80 1.02 8.31 8.08
CA ILE A 80 -0.26 7.57 8.17
C ILE A 80 -0.32 6.61 9.36
N ALA A 81 0.81 6.36 10.03
CA ALA A 81 0.84 5.55 11.24
C ALA A 81 0.16 6.29 12.41
N GLY A 82 -0.61 5.55 13.20
CA GLY A 82 -1.47 6.10 14.26
C GLY A 82 -2.85 5.48 14.28
#